data_AF-A0A536H5P3-F1
#
_entry.id   AF-A0A536H5P3-F1
#
_cell.length_a   1.000
_cell.length_b   1.000
_cell.length_c   1.000
_cell.angle_alpha   90.00
_cell.angle_beta   90.00
_cell.angle_gamma   90.00
#
_symmetry.space_group_name_H-M   'P 1'
#
loop_
_entity.id
_entity.type
_entity.pdbx_description
1 polymer ?
#
loop_
_entity_poly.entity_id
_entity_poly.type
_entity_poly.pdbx_seq_one_letter_code
_entity_poly.pdbx_strand_id
1 'polypeptide(L)'
;MIGLHVWSELPVGQVSVRAGAMMAGADMFTLTIRGLGGHGAQPQFAVDAVVIAAQIVNALQTLASRETAPAAPIVITLGSVHGGTAANIVAGEVVIQGTLRTLDPALRTHVVRRIAELAEGIATAMRGHCEFKLESAAPPVINDRPVAAMVADAARGVVGEGAVVAFEPLMVGEDFAYFLQARPGCFFLLGGAPEGPRVGHHTPEFRIDERCLSIGFRVMTAAVLRLLQD
;
A
#
# COMPACT_ATOMS: atom_id res chain seq x y z
N MET A 1 14.03 -3.16 16.32
CA MET A 1 13.89 -1.71 16.05
C MET A 1 12.54 -1.23 16.54
N ILE A 2 12.43 0.02 17.00
CA ILE A 2 11.17 0.61 17.45
C ILE A 2 11.00 1.94 16.71
N GLY A 3 9.83 2.15 16.13
CA GLY A 3 9.46 3.41 15.49
C GLY A 3 8.02 3.78 15.82
N LEU A 4 7.65 5.01 15.51
CA LEU A 4 6.28 5.48 15.67
C LEU A 4 5.90 6.43 14.54
N HIS A 5 4.60 6.55 14.32
CA HIS A 5 4.01 7.62 13.53
C HIS A 5 2.98 8.36 14.38
N VAL A 6 3.03 9.69 14.41
CA VAL A 6 1.92 10.47 14.97
C VAL A 6 0.73 10.32 14.03
N TRP A 7 -0.41 9.85 14.51
CA TRP A 7 -1.61 9.66 13.69
C TRP A 7 -2.64 10.73 14.03
N SER A 8 -2.92 11.62 13.08
CA SER A 8 -3.80 12.80 13.28
C SER A 8 -5.28 12.45 13.42
N GLU A 9 -5.63 11.17 13.27
CA GLU A 9 -7.00 10.66 13.45
C GLU A 9 -7.16 9.84 14.73
N LEU A 10 -6.06 9.58 15.44
CA LEU A 10 -6.07 8.87 16.71
C LEU A 10 -6.04 9.92 17.86
N PRO A 11 -6.98 9.89 18.81
CA PRO A 11 -7.02 10.86 19.91
C PRO A 11 -5.73 10.94 20.73
N VAL A 12 -5.33 12.14 21.13
CA VAL A 12 -4.20 12.34 22.04
C VAL A 12 -4.40 11.55 23.32
N GLY A 13 -3.31 10.96 23.82
CA GLY A 13 -3.35 10.05 24.96
C GLY A 13 -3.53 8.60 24.56
N GLN A 14 -3.98 8.31 23.34
CA GLN A 14 -4.09 6.94 22.85
C GLN A 14 -2.85 6.51 22.07
N VAL A 15 -2.55 5.22 22.16
CA VAL A 15 -1.49 4.56 21.40
C VAL A 15 -2.07 3.30 20.78
N SER A 16 -1.79 3.03 19.51
CA SER A 16 -2.15 1.76 18.89
C SER A 16 -0.91 0.95 18.57
N VAL A 17 -0.80 -0.19 19.25
CA VAL A 17 0.23 -1.20 19.02
C VAL A 17 -0.45 -2.47 18.53
N ARG A 18 -0.05 -2.94 17.35
CA ARG A 18 -0.59 -4.15 16.74
C ARG A 18 0.54 -5.11 16.42
N ALA A 19 0.36 -6.38 16.75
CA ALA A 19 1.25 -7.44 16.30
C ALA A 19 0.86 -7.90 14.88
N GLY A 20 1.85 -8.21 14.04
CA GLY A 20 1.61 -8.54 12.64
C GLY A 20 1.40 -7.29 11.77
N ALA A 21 0.61 -7.41 10.70
CA ALA A 21 0.43 -6.35 9.72
C ALA A 21 -0.24 -5.10 10.33
N MET A 22 0.42 -3.95 10.16
CA MET A 22 0.00 -2.64 10.66
C MET A 22 -0.28 -1.65 9.53
N MET A 23 0.57 -1.63 8.50
CA MET A 23 0.44 -0.75 7.33
C MET A 23 0.75 -1.54 6.06
N ALA A 24 0.06 -1.22 4.97
CA ALA A 24 0.18 -1.94 3.71
C ALA A 24 1.50 -1.65 2.98
N GLY A 25 1.89 -2.60 2.13
CA GLY A 25 2.92 -2.33 1.14
C GLY A 25 2.48 -1.25 0.15
N ALA A 26 3.47 -0.61 -0.48
CA ALA A 26 3.28 0.42 -1.49
C ALA A 26 4.04 0.02 -2.76
N ASP A 27 3.42 -0.81 -3.59
CA ASP A 27 3.99 -1.17 -4.87
C ASP A 27 3.53 -0.19 -5.95
N MET A 28 4.45 0.20 -6.83
CA MET A 28 4.18 0.94 -8.06
C MET A 28 4.64 0.11 -9.25
N PHE A 29 3.80 0.03 -10.28
CA PHE A 29 4.10 -0.74 -11.48
C PHE A 29 3.65 -0.02 -12.74
N THR A 30 4.28 -0.41 -13.85
CA THR A 30 3.96 0.04 -15.21
C THR A 30 3.69 -1.16 -16.10
N LEU A 31 2.63 -1.08 -16.89
CA LEU A 31 2.30 -2.00 -17.97
C LEU A 31 2.46 -1.25 -19.31
N THR A 32 3.30 -1.77 -20.20
CA THR A 32 3.46 -1.24 -21.56
C THR A 32 2.84 -2.23 -22.54
N ILE A 33 1.65 -1.90 -23.03
CA ILE A 33 0.90 -2.70 -23.99
C ILE A 33 1.34 -2.32 -25.40
N ARG A 34 1.84 -3.29 -26.17
CA ARG A 34 2.26 -3.14 -27.56
C ARG A 34 1.32 -3.90 -28.49
N GLY A 35 0.80 -3.20 -29.48
CA GLY A 35 0.03 -3.74 -30.59
C GLY A 35 0.70 -3.40 -31.91
N LEU A 36 -0.13 -3.07 -32.92
CA LEU A 36 0.30 -2.67 -34.24
C LEU A 36 -0.61 -1.54 -34.72
N GLY A 37 -0.04 -0.36 -34.90
CA GLY A 37 -0.79 0.80 -35.39
C GLY A 37 -1.26 0.61 -36.83
N GLY A 38 -2.29 1.37 -37.21
CA GLY A 38 -2.86 1.29 -38.56
C GLY A 38 -3.96 2.31 -38.79
N HIS A 39 -4.53 2.32 -39.98
CA HIS A 39 -5.64 3.21 -40.30
C HIS A 39 -6.89 2.77 -39.53
N GLY A 40 -7.56 3.70 -38.84
CA GLY A 40 -8.77 3.43 -38.04
C GLY A 40 -9.96 2.86 -38.82
N ALA A 41 -9.95 2.93 -40.16
CA ALA A 41 -10.97 2.36 -41.03
C ALA A 41 -10.58 0.97 -41.59
N GLN A 42 -9.39 0.45 -41.24
CA GLN A 42 -8.89 -0.84 -41.68
C GLN A 42 -8.37 -1.69 -40.51
N PRO A 43 -9.20 -1.95 -39.49
CA PRO A 43 -8.77 -2.59 -38.24
C PRO A 43 -8.24 -4.02 -38.43
N GLN A 44 -8.63 -4.73 -39.50
CA GLN A 44 -8.15 -6.07 -39.80
C GLN A 44 -6.63 -6.16 -40.03
N PHE A 45 -5.97 -5.04 -40.33
CA PHE A 45 -4.52 -4.95 -40.53
C PHE A 45 -3.77 -4.39 -39.31
N ALA A 46 -4.47 -4.20 -38.18
CA ALA A 46 -3.92 -3.61 -36.97
C ALA A 46 -4.13 -4.53 -35.74
N VAL A 47 -3.47 -4.17 -34.64
CA VAL A 47 -3.68 -4.75 -33.31
C VAL A 47 -3.85 -3.57 -32.35
N ASP A 48 -5.07 -3.35 -31.88
CA ASP A 48 -5.45 -2.15 -31.15
C ASP A 48 -5.03 -2.23 -29.66
N ALA A 49 -3.99 -1.48 -29.31
CA ALA A 49 -3.48 -1.43 -27.94
C ALA A 49 -4.48 -0.79 -26.95
N VAL A 50 -5.36 0.11 -27.40
CA VAL A 50 -6.39 0.72 -26.55
C VAL A 50 -7.46 -0.31 -26.17
N VAL A 51 -7.88 -1.13 -27.12
CA VAL A 51 -8.85 -2.20 -26.84
C VAL A 51 -8.24 -3.24 -25.89
N ILE A 52 -6.98 -3.64 -26.10
CA ILE A 52 -6.26 -4.54 -25.20
C ILE A 52 -6.17 -3.96 -23.78
N ALA A 53 -5.74 -2.70 -23.67
CA ALA A 53 -5.63 -2.00 -22.39
C ALA A 53 -6.97 -1.97 -21.64
N ALA A 54 -8.10 -1.73 -22.33
CA ALA A 54 -9.41 -1.72 -21.71
C ALA A 54 -9.79 -3.10 -21.12
N GLN A 55 -9.44 -4.19 -21.79
CA GLN A 55 -9.66 -5.55 -21.27
C GLN A 55 -8.79 -5.81 -20.04
N ILE A 56 -7.52 -5.41 -20.08
CA ILE A 56 -6.59 -5.55 -18.95
C ILE A 56 -7.10 -4.77 -17.74
N VAL A 57 -7.52 -3.51 -17.90
CA VAL A 57 -8.07 -2.66 -16.83
C VAL A 57 -9.20 -3.37 -16.08
N ASN A 58 -10.16 -3.93 -16.83
CA ASN A 58 -11.30 -4.64 -16.26
C ASN A 58 -10.87 -5.96 -15.60
N ALA A 59 -10.01 -6.73 -16.27
CA ALA A 59 -9.60 -8.03 -15.77
C ALA A 59 -8.76 -7.94 -14.49
N LEU A 60 -7.91 -6.92 -14.34
CA LEU A 60 -7.12 -6.74 -13.12
C LEU A 60 -7.98 -6.58 -11.86
N GLN A 61 -9.21 -6.06 -11.98
CA GLN A 61 -10.14 -5.97 -10.85
C GLN A 61 -10.63 -7.34 -10.35
N THR A 62 -10.49 -8.38 -11.17
CA THR A 62 -10.82 -9.77 -10.78
C THR A 62 -9.81 -10.36 -9.79
N LEU A 63 -8.58 -9.82 -9.75
CA LEU A 63 -7.58 -10.28 -8.77
C LEU A 63 -8.05 -9.99 -7.34
N ALA A 64 -8.62 -8.80 -7.10
CA ALA A 64 -9.21 -8.45 -5.81
C ALA A 64 -10.53 -9.17 -5.56
N SER A 65 -11.42 -9.20 -6.56
CA SER A 65 -12.77 -9.70 -6.33
C SER A 65 -12.87 -11.23 -6.34
N ARG A 66 -12.06 -11.96 -7.13
CA ARG A 66 -12.21 -13.40 -7.40
C ARG A 66 -11.00 -14.27 -7.03
N GLU A 67 -9.78 -13.73 -7.09
CA GLU A 67 -8.57 -14.51 -6.75
C GLU A 67 -8.12 -14.31 -5.29
N THR A 68 -8.59 -13.25 -4.62
CA THR A 68 -8.20 -12.93 -3.24
C THR A 68 -9.32 -13.27 -2.24
N ALA A 69 -8.93 -13.78 -1.07
CA ALA A 69 -9.87 -14.02 0.01
C ALA A 69 -10.55 -12.70 0.45
N PRO A 70 -11.88 -12.66 0.65
CA PRO A 70 -12.58 -11.43 1.05
C PRO A 70 -12.10 -10.79 2.35
N ALA A 71 -11.51 -11.59 3.25
CA ALA A 71 -10.94 -11.13 4.52
C ALA A 71 -9.50 -10.61 4.41
N ALA A 72 -8.85 -10.74 3.23
CA ALA A 72 -7.50 -10.28 2.98
C ALA A 72 -7.55 -9.03 2.08
N PRO A 73 -7.37 -7.81 2.64
CA PRO A 73 -7.56 -6.60 1.87
C PRO A 73 -6.43 -6.40 0.86
N ILE A 74 -6.82 -6.12 -0.39
CA ILE A 74 -5.94 -5.62 -1.44
C ILE A 74 -6.59 -4.46 -2.16
N VAL A 75 -5.77 -3.52 -2.65
CA VAL A 75 -6.23 -2.43 -3.52
C VAL A 75 -5.31 -2.38 -4.73
N ILE A 76 -5.90 -2.47 -5.92
CA ILE A 76 -5.23 -2.22 -7.19
C ILE A 76 -5.83 -0.94 -7.76
N THR A 77 -4.99 0.08 -7.94
CA THR A 77 -5.42 1.35 -8.53
C THR A 77 -4.64 1.59 -9.80
N LEU A 78 -5.33 1.78 -10.93
CA LEU A 78 -4.72 2.19 -12.20
C LEU A 78 -4.89 3.71 -12.33
N GLY A 79 -3.83 4.44 -11.97
CA GLY A 79 -3.87 5.90 -11.82
C GLY A 79 -3.61 6.68 -13.10
N SER A 80 -3.05 6.02 -14.12
CA SER A 80 -2.69 6.64 -15.39
C SER A 80 -2.85 5.64 -16.54
N VAL A 81 -3.40 6.12 -17.65
CA VAL A 81 -3.55 5.38 -18.92
C VAL A 81 -3.29 6.35 -20.06
N HIS A 82 -2.26 6.10 -20.87
CA HIS A 82 -1.88 6.95 -22.01
C HIS A 82 -1.63 6.11 -23.26
N GLY A 83 -2.27 6.47 -24.37
CA GLY A 83 -1.98 5.86 -25.67
C GLY A 83 -2.83 6.44 -26.80
N GLY A 84 -2.37 6.20 -28.04
CA GLY A 84 -2.93 6.82 -29.24
C GLY A 84 -2.44 8.26 -29.46
N THR A 85 -2.51 8.71 -30.71
CA THR A 85 -2.02 10.04 -31.14
C THR A 85 -3.05 10.83 -31.95
N ALA A 86 -4.02 10.17 -32.58
CA ALA A 86 -5.08 10.78 -33.36
C ALA A 86 -6.34 9.89 -33.37
N ALA A 87 -7.51 10.50 -33.56
CA ALA A 87 -8.79 9.79 -33.49
C ALA A 87 -9.04 8.78 -34.64
N ASN A 88 -8.29 8.87 -35.74
CA ASN A 88 -8.42 8.02 -36.92
C ASN A 88 -7.25 7.02 -37.10
N ILE A 89 -6.39 6.88 -36.09
CA ILE A 89 -5.24 5.97 -36.09
C ILE A 89 -5.42 4.96 -34.97
N VAL A 90 -5.36 3.67 -35.29
CA VAL A 90 -5.32 2.59 -34.29
C VAL A 90 -4.04 2.73 -33.48
N ALA A 91 -4.15 2.74 -32.15
CA ALA A 91 -2.99 2.90 -31.28
C ALA A 91 -2.11 1.65 -31.29
N GLY A 92 -0.82 1.82 -31.59
CA GLY A 92 0.18 0.76 -31.51
C GLY A 92 0.75 0.54 -30.10
N GLU A 93 0.54 1.47 -29.18
CA GLU A 93 1.04 1.39 -27.80
C GLU A 93 0.09 2.08 -26.82
N VAL A 94 -0.04 1.51 -25.63
CA VAL A 94 -0.65 2.13 -24.45
C VAL A 94 0.22 1.83 -23.22
N VAL A 95 0.45 2.83 -22.39
CA VAL A 95 1.13 2.71 -21.10
C VAL A 95 0.12 2.92 -19.97
N ILE A 96 0.09 1.98 -19.02
CA ILE A 96 -0.72 2.07 -17.80
C ILE A 96 0.21 2.09 -16.59
N GLN A 97 -0.01 3.02 -15.66
CA GLN A 97 0.68 3.03 -14.38
C GLN A 97 -0.31 2.80 -13.25
N GLY A 98 0.09 1.96 -12.30
CA GLY A 98 -0.76 1.56 -11.19
C GLY A 98 -0.02 1.34 -9.88
N THR A 99 -0.81 1.16 -8.84
CA THR A 99 -0.33 0.81 -7.51
C THR A 99 -1.02 -0.44 -7.00
N LEU A 100 -0.29 -1.21 -6.18
CA LEU A 100 -0.82 -2.34 -5.44
C LEU A 100 -0.57 -2.11 -3.94
N ARG A 101 -1.62 -2.28 -3.14
CA ARG A 101 -1.58 -2.25 -1.67
C ARG A 101 -2.00 -3.61 -1.13
N THR A 102 -1.19 -4.18 -0.26
CA THR A 102 -1.46 -5.47 0.42
C THR A 102 -0.91 -5.46 1.84
N LEU A 103 -1.55 -6.15 2.77
CA LEU A 103 -1.05 -6.32 4.14
C LEU A 103 -0.20 -7.59 4.34
N ASP A 104 -0.30 -8.55 3.41
CA ASP A 104 0.35 -9.86 3.51
C ASP A 104 1.45 -10.02 2.44
N PRO A 105 2.69 -10.39 2.80
CA PRO A 105 3.80 -10.53 1.84
C PRO A 105 3.63 -11.67 0.82
N ALA A 106 3.00 -12.78 1.21
CA ALA A 106 2.74 -13.90 0.32
C ALA A 106 1.66 -13.53 -0.69
N LEU A 107 0.59 -12.87 -0.24
CA LEU A 107 -0.45 -12.31 -1.09
C LEU A 107 0.12 -11.25 -2.04
N ARG A 108 0.99 -10.36 -1.55
CA ARG A 108 1.72 -9.40 -2.40
C ARG A 108 2.44 -10.11 -3.54
N THR A 109 3.26 -11.10 -3.20
CA THR A 109 4.07 -11.86 -4.16
C THR A 109 3.19 -12.54 -5.20
N HIS A 110 2.08 -13.14 -4.76
CA HIS A 110 1.09 -13.73 -5.63
C HIS A 110 0.46 -12.69 -6.58
N VAL A 111 -0.08 -11.60 -6.05
CA VAL A 111 -0.80 -10.59 -6.84
C VAL A 111 0.12 -9.87 -7.82
N VAL A 112 1.35 -9.52 -7.44
CA VAL A 112 2.34 -8.94 -8.36
C VAL A 112 2.59 -9.86 -9.56
N ARG A 113 2.79 -11.16 -9.31
CA ARG A 113 2.94 -12.15 -10.38
C ARG A 113 1.68 -12.24 -11.24
N ARG A 114 0.51 -12.28 -10.62
CA ARG A 114 -0.79 -12.40 -11.32
C ARG A 114 -1.11 -11.17 -12.18
N ILE A 115 -0.73 -9.97 -11.77
CA ILE A 115 -0.86 -8.75 -12.59
C ILE A 115 -0.12 -8.95 -13.92
N ALA A 116 1.14 -9.38 -13.86
CA ALA A 116 1.96 -9.61 -15.05
C ALA A 116 1.38 -10.72 -15.94
N GLU A 117 1.05 -11.87 -15.36
CA GLU A 117 0.49 -13.02 -16.08
C GLU A 117 -0.85 -12.72 -16.75
N LEU A 118 -1.75 -12.03 -16.05
CA LEU A 118 -3.07 -11.71 -16.58
C LEU A 118 -3.00 -10.65 -17.69
N ALA A 119 -2.18 -9.61 -17.50
CA ALA A 119 -1.99 -8.57 -18.50
C ALA A 119 -1.37 -9.13 -19.80
N GLU A 120 -0.31 -9.93 -19.68
CA GLU A 120 0.34 -10.57 -20.83
C GLU A 120 -0.56 -11.60 -21.51
N GLY A 121 -1.30 -12.40 -20.74
CA GLY A 121 -2.22 -13.39 -21.28
C GLY A 121 -3.34 -12.76 -22.12
N ILE A 122 -3.91 -11.65 -21.66
CA ILE A 122 -4.93 -10.89 -22.40
C ILE A 122 -4.33 -10.27 -23.66
N ALA A 123 -3.17 -9.62 -23.55
CA ALA A 123 -2.50 -9.03 -24.70
C ALA A 123 -2.19 -10.08 -25.77
N THR A 124 -1.62 -11.22 -25.37
CA THR A 124 -1.29 -12.35 -26.26
C THR A 124 -2.53 -12.89 -26.97
N ALA A 125 -3.63 -13.11 -26.25
CA ALA A 125 -4.89 -13.58 -26.83
C ALA A 125 -5.45 -12.63 -27.91
N MET A 126 -5.09 -11.34 -27.82
CA MET A 126 -5.48 -10.29 -28.76
C MET A 126 -4.40 -9.98 -29.80
N ARG A 127 -3.35 -10.82 -29.90
CA ARG A 127 -2.20 -10.69 -30.82
C ARG A 127 -1.24 -9.53 -30.51
N GLY A 128 -1.29 -8.99 -29.31
CA GLY A 128 -0.35 -8.00 -28.78
C GLY A 128 0.62 -8.60 -27.76
N HIS A 129 1.33 -7.72 -27.07
CA HIS A 129 2.25 -8.04 -25.98
C HIS A 129 2.12 -7.00 -24.86
N CYS A 130 2.37 -7.37 -23.61
CA CYS A 130 2.37 -6.49 -22.46
C CYS A 130 3.63 -6.69 -21.62
N GLU A 131 4.49 -5.68 -21.59
CA GLU A 131 5.64 -5.65 -20.69
C GLU A 131 5.19 -5.19 -19.30
N PHE A 132 5.52 -5.95 -18.25
CA PHE A 132 5.30 -5.55 -16.86
C PHE A 132 6.62 -5.12 -16.20
N LYS A 133 6.59 -3.97 -15.52
CA LYS A 133 7.71 -3.47 -14.73
C LYS A 133 7.24 -3.07 -13.34
N LEU A 134 7.87 -3.63 -12.31
CA LEU A 134 7.73 -3.16 -10.93
C LEU A 134 8.78 -2.07 -10.67
N GLU A 135 8.35 -0.88 -10.26
CA GLU A 135 9.22 0.31 -10.14
C GLU A 135 9.67 0.59 -8.71
N SER A 136 8.76 0.46 -7.76
CA SER A 136 9.02 0.66 -6.33
C SER A 136 8.17 -0.29 -5.52
N ALA A 137 8.68 -0.72 -4.37
CA ALA A 137 8.11 -1.79 -3.59
C ALA A 137 8.40 -1.62 -2.11
N ALA A 138 7.71 -0.70 -1.42
CA ALA A 138 7.74 -0.72 0.04
C ALA A 138 6.97 -1.97 0.52
N PRO A 139 7.58 -2.87 1.29
CA PRO A 139 6.87 -4.02 1.86
C PRO A 139 5.84 -3.56 2.91
N PRO A 140 4.87 -4.40 3.29
CA PRO A 140 3.98 -4.09 4.41
C PRO A 140 4.76 -3.97 5.72
N VAL A 141 4.31 -3.06 6.59
CA VAL A 141 4.81 -2.95 7.97
C VAL A 141 4.25 -4.12 8.78
N ILE A 142 5.11 -5.05 9.15
CA ILE A 142 4.77 -6.22 9.96
C ILE A 142 5.55 -6.17 11.26
N ASN A 143 4.83 -5.94 12.35
CA ASN A 143 5.40 -5.91 13.68
C ASN A 143 5.65 -7.33 14.19
N ASP A 144 6.84 -7.54 14.74
CA ASP A 144 7.19 -8.77 15.44
C ASP A 144 6.31 -8.93 16.69
N ARG A 145 5.81 -10.14 16.94
CA ARG A 145 4.81 -10.40 18.00
C ARG A 145 5.40 -10.14 19.40
N PRO A 146 6.53 -10.73 19.80
CA PRO A 146 7.20 -10.39 21.06
C PRO A 146 7.47 -8.89 21.23
N VAL A 147 8.07 -8.23 20.22
CA VAL A 147 8.41 -6.81 20.35
C VAL A 147 7.15 -5.94 20.46
N ALA A 148 6.11 -6.23 19.68
CA ALA A 148 4.84 -5.51 19.78
C ALA A 148 4.17 -5.67 21.15
N ALA A 149 4.22 -6.86 21.75
CA ALA A 149 3.69 -7.08 23.09
C ALA A 149 4.45 -6.24 24.14
N MET A 150 5.79 -6.23 24.07
CA MET A 150 6.62 -5.41 24.95
C MET A 150 6.34 -3.91 24.79
N VAL A 151 6.23 -3.41 23.55
CA VAL A 151 5.90 -2.00 23.28
C VAL A 151 4.50 -1.66 23.79
N ALA A 152 3.53 -2.57 23.65
CA ALA A 152 2.19 -2.38 24.22
C ALA A 152 2.23 -2.25 25.74
N ASP A 153 3.01 -3.09 26.45
CA ASP A 153 3.18 -3.00 27.90
C ASP A 153 3.88 -1.70 28.34
N ALA A 154 4.90 -1.27 27.58
CA ALA A 154 5.54 0.03 27.79
C ALA A 154 4.53 1.18 27.65
N ALA A 155 3.71 1.14 26.61
CA ALA A 155 2.67 2.13 26.37
C ALA A 155 1.63 2.14 27.50
N ARG A 156 1.14 0.98 27.95
CA ARG A 156 0.20 0.87 29.08
C ARG A 156 0.74 1.52 30.34
N GLY A 157 2.03 1.37 30.63
CA GLY A 157 2.67 2.02 31.77
C GLY A 157 2.72 3.56 31.68
N VAL A 158 2.62 4.13 30.48
CA VAL A 158 2.71 5.58 30.23
C VAL A 158 1.32 6.22 30.11
N VAL A 159 0.43 5.60 29.34
CA VAL A 159 -0.90 6.15 29.00
C VAL A 159 -2.06 5.49 29.74
N GLY A 160 -1.81 4.42 30.48
CA GLY A 160 -2.84 3.60 31.14
C GLY A 160 -3.40 2.50 30.24
N GLU A 161 -3.97 1.45 30.84
CA GLU A 161 -4.48 0.30 30.09
C GLU A 161 -5.54 0.66 29.04
N GLY A 162 -6.52 1.48 29.42
CA GLY A 162 -7.64 1.83 28.54
C GLY A 162 -7.27 2.73 27.36
N ALA A 163 -6.02 3.18 27.28
CA ALA A 163 -5.53 4.09 26.24
C ALA A 163 -4.61 3.39 25.22
N VAL A 164 -4.31 2.10 25.40
CA VAL A 164 -3.73 1.27 24.33
C VAL A 164 -4.87 0.63 23.56
N VAL A 165 -5.16 1.15 22.39
CA VAL A 165 -6.36 0.82 21.62
C VAL A 165 -6.04 0.03 20.36
N ALA A 166 -7.01 -0.76 19.89
CA ALA A 166 -6.92 -1.36 18.57
C ALA A 166 -7.14 -0.30 17.49
N PHE A 167 -6.35 -0.38 16.42
CA PHE A 167 -6.55 0.40 15.21
C PHE A 167 -6.53 -0.56 14.02
N GLU A 168 -7.44 -0.35 13.08
CA GLU A 168 -7.48 -1.16 11.86
C GLU A 168 -6.21 -0.95 11.04
N PRO A 169 -5.67 -2.00 10.40
CA PRO A 169 -4.50 -1.84 9.55
C PRO A 169 -4.73 -0.77 8.47
N LEU A 170 -3.71 0.05 8.25
CA LEU A 170 -3.78 1.15 7.30
C LEU A 170 -3.36 0.67 5.91
N MET A 171 -4.11 1.06 4.88
CA MET A 171 -3.71 0.80 3.48
C MET A 171 -2.66 1.80 2.95
N VAL A 172 -2.12 2.63 3.84
CA VAL A 172 -1.03 3.58 3.59
C VAL A 172 0.31 2.85 3.66
N GLY A 173 1.28 3.28 2.86
CA GLY A 173 2.64 2.74 2.87
C GLY A 173 3.56 3.48 3.82
N GLU A 174 4.53 2.75 4.36
CA GLU A 174 5.52 3.27 5.31
C GLU A 174 6.87 2.57 5.07
N ASP A 175 7.93 3.35 4.87
CA ASP A 175 9.25 2.83 4.49
C ASP A 175 9.99 2.21 5.69
N PHE A 176 9.51 2.46 6.92
CA PHE A 176 9.98 1.74 8.11
C PHE A 176 9.84 0.22 7.98
N ALA A 177 8.99 -0.27 7.06
CA ALA A 177 8.90 -1.68 6.73
C ALA A 177 10.24 -2.31 6.30
N TYR A 178 11.14 -1.57 5.65
CA TYR A 178 12.48 -2.09 5.29
C TYR A 178 13.35 -2.41 6.51
N PHE A 179 13.25 -1.58 7.55
CA PHE A 179 13.91 -1.82 8.82
C PHE A 179 13.39 -3.09 9.50
N LEU A 180 12.07 -3.32 9.43
CA LEU A 180 11.43 -4.50 9.99
C LEU A 180 11.71 -5.79 9.21
N GLN A 181 12.02 -5.71 7.91
CA GLN A 181 12.53 -6.86 7.16
C GLN A 181 13.93 -7.29 7.62
N ALA A 182 14.76 -6.35 8.05
CA ALA A 182 16.12 -6.63 8.47
C ALA A 182 16.22 -7.13 9.92
N ARG A 183 15.33 -6.66 10.81
CA ARG A 183 15.37 -6.97 12.24
C ARG A 183 13.96 -7.01 12.85
N PRO A 184 13.70 -7.90 13.84
CA PRO A 184 12.49 -7.83 14.65
C PRO A 184 12.27 -6.43 15.21
N GLY A 185 11.03 -5.98 15.19
CA GLY A 185 10.70 -4.62 15.61
C GLY A 185 9.21 -4.34 15.67
N CYS A 186 8.90 -3.13 16.11
CA CYS A 186 7.54 -2.64 16.22
C CYS A 186 7.45 -1.18 15.77
N PHE A 187 6.47 -0.91 14.92
CA PHE A 187 6.04 0.41 14.51
C PHE A 187 4.62 0.65 15.01
N PHE A 188 4.41 1.68 15.82
CA PHE A 188 3.12 1.94 16.46
C PHE A 188 2.58 3.32 16.12
N LEU A 189 1.27 3.51 16.28
CA LEU A 189 0.63 4.81 16.08
C LEU A 189 0.51 5.52 17.41
N LEU A 190 0.89 6.80 17.42
CA LEU A 190 0.76 7.71 18.55
C LEU A 190 -0.37 8.69 18.25
N GLY A 191 -1.37 8.76 19.13
CA GLY A 191 -2.49 9.66 18.96
C GLY A 191 -2.07 11.12 19.01
N GLY A 192 -2.36 11.86 17.93
CA GLY A 192 -2.05 13.27 17.78
C GLY A 192 -3.21 14.09 17.23
N ALA A 193 -4.43 13.55 17.25
CA ALA A 193 -5.59 14.23 16.68
C ALA A 193 -5.85 15.57 17.39
N PRO A 194 -5.94 16.68 16.63
CA PRO A 194 -6.30 17.98 17.19
C PRO A 194 -7.78 18.02 17.58
N GLU A 195 -8.15 18.96 18.46
CA GLU A 195 -9.56 19.24 18.74
C GLU A 195 -10.28 19.77 17.48
N GLY A 196 -11.52 19.29 17.27
CA GLY A 196 -12.39 19.71 16.18
C GLY A 196 -12.52 18.66 15.06
N PRO A 197 -12.70 19.08 13.79
CA PRO A 197 -12.94 18.16 12.69
C PRO A 197 -11.70 17.30 12.40
N ARG A 198 -11.95 16.11 11.84
CA ARG A 198 -10.89 15.20 11.36
C ARG A 198 -9.94 15.93 10.42
N VAL A 199 -8.65 15.76 10.64
CA VAL A 199 -7.59 16.31 9.80
C VAL A 199 -6.75 15.16 9.25
N GLY A 200 -6.67 15.06 7.93
CA GLY A 200 -5.96 13.98 7.26
C GLY A 200 -4.46 14.27 7.14
N HIS A 201 -3.65 13.21 7.11
CA HIS A 201 -2.27 13.32 6.66
C HIS A 201 -2.21 13.85 5.22
N HIS A 202 -1.19 14.67 4.92
CA HIS A 202 -0.94 15.26 3.59
C HIS A 202 -2.04 16.22 3.07
N THR A 203 -2.88 16.78 3.95
CA THR A 203 -3.81 17.86 3.56
C THR A 203 -3.23 19.23 3.97
N PRO A 204 -3.63 20.33 3.30
CA PRO A 204 -3.18 21.69 3.67
C PRO A 204 -3.51 22.08 5.12
N GLU A 205 -4.57 21.52 5.68
CA GLU A 205 -5.04 21.77 7.04
C GLU A 205 -4.32 20.92 8.10
N PHE A 206 -3.40 20.04 7.68
CA PHE A 206 -2.70 19.12 8.57
C PHE A 206 -2.11 19.83 9.78
N ARG A 207 -2.52 19.35 10.95
CA ARG A 207 -2.02 19.78 12.25
C ARG A 207 -2.16 18.64 13.24
N ILE A 208 -1.34 18.69 14.27
CA ILE A 208 -1.38 17.75 15.38
C ILE A 208 -1.56 18.51 16.68
N ASP A 209 -2.03 17.82 17.71
CA ASP A 209 -1.94 18.30 19.07
C ASP A 209 -0.59 17.90 19.69
N GLU A 210 0.27 18.90 19.91
CA GLU A 210 1.65 18.71 20.37
C GLU A 210 1.79 18.07 21.75
N ARG A 211 0.70 17.96 22.53
CA ARG A 211 0.69 17.15 23.77
C ARG A 211 1.10 15.70 23.48
N CYS A 212 0.89 15.22 22.26
CA CYS A 212 1.33 13.89 21.84
C CYS A 212 2.86 13.71 21.90
N LEU A 213 3.66 14.77 21.71
CA LEU A 213 5.12 14.66 21.62
C LEU A 213 5.74 14.15 22.93
N SER A 214 5.29 14.69 24.06
CA SER A 214 5.72 14.23 25.39
C SER A 214 5.31 12.77 25.65
N ILE A 215 4.12 12.39 25.20
CA ILE A 215 3.62 11.00 25.33
C ILE A 215 4.48 10.06 24.49
N GLY A 216 4.73 10.40 23.22
CA GLY A 216 5.58 9.63 22.32
C GLY A 216 6.98 9.42 22.88
N PHE A 217 7.60 10.49 23.38
CA PHE A 217 8.92 10.41 24.02
C PHE A 217 8.92 9.45 25.22
N ARG A 218 7.91 9.55 26.10
CA ARG A 218 7.79 8.68 27.28
C ARG A 218 7.59 7.21 26.89
N VAL A 219 6.72 6.93 25.90
CA VAL A 219 6.48 5.56 25.41
C VAL A 219 7.75 4.97 24.78
N MET A 220 8.43 5.73 23.90
CA MET A 220 9.68 5.29 23.28
C MET A 220 10.76 5.01 24.34
N THR A 221 10.92 5.91 25.31
CA THR A 221 11.89 5.74 26.40
C THR A 221 11.58 4.48 27.21
N ALA A 222 10.32 4.29 27.62
CA ALA A 222 9.91 3.11 28.38
C ALA A 222 10.14 1.81 27.58
N ALA A 223 9.86 1.82 26.28
CA ALA A 223 10.05 0.66 25.42
C ALA A 223 11.53 0.32 25.20
N VAL A 224 12.39 1.33 25.00
CA VAL A 224 13.84 1.14 24.89
C VAL A 224 14.43 0.60 26.20
N LEU A 225 14.03 1.14 27.34
CA LEU A 225 14.53 0.65 28.64
C LEU A 225 14.17 -0.81 28.88
N ARG A 226 12.97 -1.26 28.49
CA ARG A 226 12.57 -2.66 28.56
C ARG A 226 13.37 -3.53 27.58
N LEU A 227 13.55 -3.07 26.34
CA LEU A 227 14.31 -3.81 25.33
C LEU A 227 15.79 -4.02 25.72
N LEU A 228 16.36 -3.15 26.55
CA LEU A 228 17.74 -3.26 27.04
C LEU A 228 17.88 -4.09 28.32
N GLN A 229 16.77 -4.49 28.95
CA GLN A 229 16.76 -5.32 30.15
C GLN A 229 16.68 -6.82 29.83
N ASP A 230 16.27 -7.17 28.60
CA ASP A 230 16.31 -8.51 28.02
C ASP A 230 17.65 -8.77 27.30
#